data_AF-A0A0C4YDE4-F1
#
_entry.id   AF-A0A0C4YDE4-F1
#
_cell.length_a   1.000
_cell.length_b   1.000
_cell.length_c   1.000
_cell.angle_alpha   90.00
_cell.angle_beta   90.00
_cell.angle_gamma   90.00
#
_symmetry.space_group_name_H-M   'P 1'
#
loop_
_entity.id
_entity.type
_entity.pdbx_description
1 polymer ?
#
loop_
_entity_poly.entity_id
_entity_poly.type
_entity_poly.pdbx_seq_one_letter_code
_entity_poly.pdbx_strand_id
1 'polypeptide(L)'
;MIGGEGLTRPVLAEIDRSLASHDLIKIRVFGDDRESRIAMYETICEDLDAAPIQHIGKLLVVWRPGPAVLKENRPQELGRLAPRGGAAPRTVTVKKPSAAPNRRPKRSQVTVLGNERVTAGGNVKRARVRPTSQKKKALD
;
A
#
# COMPACT_ATOMS: atom_id res chain seq x y z
N MET A 1 2.35 2.57 25.94
CA MET A 1 3.57 2.24 26.72
C MET A 1 3.18 2.02 28.17
N ILE A 2 3.96 1.25 28.94
CA ILE A 2 3.70 0.95 30.35
C ILE A 2 4.67 1.76 31.21
N GLY A 3 4.13 2.65 32.05
CA GLY A 3 4.91 3.53 32.95
C GLY A 3 5.29 2.86 34.27
N GLY A 4 5.75 3.66 35.24
CA GLY A 4 6.20 3.15 36.55
C GLY A 4 5.10 2.53 37.43
N GLU A 5 3.83 2.86 37.17
CA GLU A 5 2.68 2.25 37.85
C GLU A 5 2.34 0.84 37.31
N GLY A 6 3.04 0.36 36.29
CA GLY A 6 2.86 -0.98 35.74
C GLY A 6 1.59 -1.15 34.89
N LEU A 7 1.12 -2.40 34.80
CA LEU A 7 -0.04 -2.78 33.99
C LEU A 7 -1.34 -2.44 34.73
N THR A 8 -1.93 -1.30 34.39
CA THR A 8 -3.22 -0.84 34.95
C THR A 8 -4.37 -1.06 33.96
N ARG A 9 -5.62 -1.05 34.45
CA ARG A 9 -6.82 -1.17 33.59
C ARG A 9 -6.86 -0.18 32.43
N PRO A 10 -6.58 1.13 32.61
CA PRO A 10 -6.54 2.08 31.50
C PRO A 10 -5.48 1.74 30.45
N VAL A 11 -4.32 1.25 30.88
CA VAL A 11 -3.22 0.84 29.99
C VAL A 11 -3.64 -0.39 29.18
N LEU A 12 -4.28 -1.38 29.82
CA LEU A 12 -4.80 -2.56 29.14
C LEU A 12 -5.86 -2.19 28.09
N ALA A 13 -6.77 -1.28 28.40
CA ALA A 13 -7.78 -0.80 27.46
C ALA A 13 -7.17 -0.04 26.25
N GLU A 14 -6.05 0.67 26.46
CA GLU A 14 -5.34 1.32 25.35
C GLU A 14 -4.59 0.32 24.47
N ILE A 15 -4.02 -0.72 25.08
CA ILE A 15 -3.39 -1.83 24.35
C ILE A 15 -4.43 -2.55 23.47
N ASP A 16 -5.62 -2.81 24.01
CA ASP A 16 -6.74 -3.42 23.29
C ASP A 16 -7.17 -2.58 22.07
N ARG A 17 -7.38 -1.27 22.25
CA ARG A 17 -7.67 -0.34 21.14
C ARG A 17 -6.59 -0.32 20.07
N SER A 18 -5.32 -0.36 20.50
CA SER A 18 -4.18 -0.37 19.60
C SER A 18 -4.11 -1.66 18.79
N LEU A 19 -4.33 -2.82 19.43
CA LEU A 19 -4.39 -4.12 18.77
C LEU A 19 -5.55 -4.20 17.76
N ALA A 20 -6.72 -3.65 18.11
CA ALA A 20 -7.87 -3.63 17.20
C ALA A 20 -7.62 -2.82 15.90
N SER A 21 -6.71 -1.83 15.96
CA SER A 21 -6.43 -0.92 14.85
C SER A 21 -5.23 -1.32 13.99
N HIS A 22 -4.26 -2.05 14.58
CA HIS A 22 -2.97 -2.30 13.95
C HIS A 22 -2.58 -3.77 13.86
N ASP A 23 -3.35 -4.67 14.48
CA ASP A 23 -3.10 -6.11 14.62
C ASP A 23 -1.80 -6.46 15.37
N LEU A 24 -0.65 -5.95 14.92
CA LEU A 24 0.69 -6.13 15.49
C LEU A 24 1.17 -4.83 16.14
N ILE A 25 1.50 -4.87 17.44
CA ILE A 25 2.01 -3.70 18.14
C ILE A 25 3.28 -4.01 18.94
N LYS A 26 4.08 -2.97 19.17
CA LYS A 26 5.22 -2.98 20.09
C LYS A 26 4.93 -2.13 21.32
N ILE A 27 4.97 -2.73 22.49
CA ILE A 27 4.69 -2.08 23.77
C ILE A 27 6.01 -1.88 24.50
N ARG A 28 6.36 -0.62 24.78
CA ARG A 28 7.52 -0.28 25.61
C ARG A 28 7.13 -0.35 27.09
N VAL A 29 7.89 -1.11 27.89
CA VAL A 29 7.74 -1.24 29.33
C VAL A 29 8.90 -0.56 30.04
N PHE A 30 8.59 0.35 30.96
CA PHE A 30 9.58 0.97 31.82
C PHE A 30 9.80 0.12 33.07
N GLY A 31 11.06 0.00 33.51
CA GLY A 31 11.48 -0.91 34.57
C GLY A 31 12.58 -1.87 34.09
N ASP A 32 13.50 -2.20 34.99
CA ASP A 32 14.67 -3.04 34.66
C ASP A 32 14.48 -4.51 35.02
N ASP A 33 13.53 -4.84 35.89
CA ASP A 33 13.26 -6.22 36.25
C ASP A 33 12.70 -7.05 35.08
N ARG A 34 13.35 -8.18 34.79
CA ARG A 34 13.03 -9.03 33.65
C ARG A 34 11.80 -9.89 33.94
N GLU A 35 11.68 -10.41 35.16
CA GLU A 35 10.59 -11.31 35.54
C GLU A 35 9.25 -10.60 35.49
N SER A 36 9.17 -9.38 36.04
CA SER A 36 7.99 -8.53 35.96
C SER A 36 7.55 -8.25 34.52
N ARG A 37 8.50 -8.08 33.59
CA ARG A 37 8.16 -7.87 32.17
C ARG A 37 7.57 -9.12 31.52
N ILE A 38 8.08 -10.29 31.86
CA ILE A 38 7.56 -11.57 31.35
C ILE A 38 6.16 -11.80 31.91
N ALA A 39 5.94 -11.60 33.21
CA ALA A 39 4.63 -11.70 33.82
C ALA A 39 3.61 -10.75 33.18
N MET A 40 3.97 -9.47 32.99
CA MET A 40 3.11 -8.51 32.28
C MET A 40 2.80 -8.95 30.85
N TYR A 41 3.78 -9.53 30.15
CA TYR A 41 3.60 -9.99 28.78
C TYR A 41 2.61 -11.15 28.69
N GLU A 42 2.72 -12.12 29.60
CA GLU A 42 1.79 -13.25 29.72
C GLU A 42 0.38 -12.76 30.08
N THR A 43 0.24 -11.89 31.09
CA THR A 43 -1.07 -11.31 31.48
C THR A 43 -1.73 -10.56 30.33
N ILE A 44 -0.99 -9.76 29.56
CA ILE A 44 -1.55 -9.04 28.40
C ILE A 44 -2.07 -10.03 27.34
N CYS A 45 -1.33 -11.12 27.09
CA CYS A 45 -1.71 -12.12 26.10
C CYS A 45 -2.95 -12.90 26.54
N GLU A 46 -3.04 -13.27 27.82
CA GLU A 46 -4.19 -13.97 28.41
C GLU A 46 -5.45 -13.08 28.42
N ASP A 47 -5.34 -11.84 28.91
CA ASP A 47 -6.49 -10.94 29.07
C ASP A 47 -7.09 -10.48 27.74
N LEU A 48 -6.26 -10.30 26.71
CA LEU A 48 -6.67 -9.73 25.42
C LEU A 48 -6.81 -10.76 24.30
N ASP A 49 -6.62 -12.04 24.62
CA ASP A 49 -6.55 -13.17 23.66
C ASP A 49 -5.60 -12.83 22.50
N ALA A 50 -4.39 -12.41 22.87
CA ALA A 50 -3.37 -11.97 21.94
C ALA A 50 -2.17 -12.94 21.93
N ALA A 51 -1.55 -13.11 20.76
CA ALA A 51 -0.40 -13.97 20.59
C ALA A 51 0.90 -13.26 21.01
N PRO A 52 1.75 -13.92 21.82
CA PRO A 52 3.10 -13.44 22.08
C PRO A 52 4.00 -13.69 20.86
N ILE A 53 4.57 -12.64 20.28
CA ILE A 53 5.50 -12.75 19.14
C ILE A 53 6.95 -12.70 19.58
N GLN A 54 7.34 -11.65 20.32
CA GLN A 54 8.74 -11.46 20.69
C GLN A 54 8.92 -10.57 21.91
N HIS A 55 9.94 -10.87 22.71
CA HIS A 55 10.43 -10.03 23.79
C HIS A 55 11.83 -9.50 23.47
N ILE A 56 11.98 -8.18 23.28
CA ILE A 56 13.28 -7.54 23.00
C ILE A 56 13.57 -6.53 24.11
N GLY A 57 14.25 -6.97 25.16
CA GLY A 57 14.65 -6.10 26.27
C GLY A 57 13.45 -5.44 26.95
N LYS A 58 13.23 -4.15 26.67
CA LYS A 58 12.12 -3.33 27.20
C LYS A 58 10.90 -3.27 26.26
N LEU A 59 10.94 -3.97 25.13
CA LEU A 59 9.86 -4.01 24.15
C LEU A 59 9.18 -5.39 24.15
N LEU A 60 7.86 -5.39 24.29
CA LEU A 60 6.99 -6.55 24.10
C LEU A 60 6.32 -6.44 22.73
N VAL A 61 6.38 -7.48 21.91
CA VAL A 61 5.72 -7.51 20.59
C VAL A 61 4.55 -8.48 20.68
N VAL A 62 3.34 -7.95 20.52
CA VAL A 62 2.08 -8.68 20.68
C VAL A 62 1.26 -8.56 19.41
N TRP A 63 0.59 -9.64 19.01
CA TRP A 63 -0.26 -9.67 17.83
C TRP A 63 -1.66 -10.21 18.14
N ARG A 64 -2.70 -9.63 17.55
CA ARG A 64 -4.06 -10.18 17.55
C ARG A 64 -4.72 -9.89 16.21
N PRO A 65 -5.45 -10.83 15.60
CA PRO A 65 -6.20 -10.53 14.39
C PRO A 65 -7.33 -9.54 14.72
N GLY A 66 -7.26 -8.32 14.17
CA GLY A 66 -8.33 -7.34 14.29
C GLY A 66 -9.54 -7.69 13.42
N PRO A 67 -10.71 -7.07 13.69
CA PRO A 67 -11.91 -7.27 12.87
C PRO A 67 -11.76 -6.71 11.45
N ALA A 68 -10.76 -5.87 11.19
CA ALA A 68 -10.52 -5.20 9.92
C ALA A 68 -9.70 -6.01 8.89
N VAL A 69 -9.27 -7.24 9.23
CA VAL A 69 -8.41 -8.11 8.39
C VAL A 69 -9.07 -8.54 7.05
N LEU A 70 -10.24 -8.00 6.67
CA LEU A 70 -10.95 -8.45 5.47
C LEU A 70 -10.72 -7.64 4.17
N LYS A 71 -10.01 -6.51 4.15
CA LYS A 71 -9.83 -5.78 2.87
C LYS A 71 -8.39 -5.47 2.46
N GLU A 72 -7.66 -4.61 3.17
CA GLU A 72 -6.45 -3.99 2.56
C GLU A 72 -5.15 -4.80 2.68
N ASN A 73 -5.02 -5.73 3.64
CA ASN A 73 -3.76 -6.43 3.91
C ASN A 73 -3.67 -7.85 3.36
N ARG A 74 -4.59 -8.27 2.46
CA ARG A 74 -4.38 -9.55 1.77
C ARG A 74 -3.13 -9.44 0.90
N PRO A 75 -2.14 -10.35 1.03
CA PRO A 75 -1.00 -10.43 0.10
C PRO A 75 -1.44 -10.60 -1.36
N GLN A 76 -2.69 -11.02 -1.59
CA GLN A 76 -3.33 -11.09 -2.89
C GLN A 76 -3.58 -9.71 -3.52
N GLU A 77 -3.83 -8.68 -2.71
CA GLU A 77 -4.03 -7.28 -3.17
C GLU A 77 -2.73 -6.46 -3.13
N LEU A 78 -1.81 -6.77 -2.21
CA LEU A 78 -0.46 -6.21 -2.17
C LEU A 78 0.46 -6.87 -3.21
N GLY A 79 0.04 -6.94 -4.48
CA GLY A 79 0.97 -7.25 -5.57
C GLY A 79 0.67 -8.43 -6.47
N ARG A 80 -0.59 -8.62 -6.90
CA ARG A 80 -0.71 -8.50 -8.36
C ARG A 80 -0.52 -7.01 -8.64
N LEU A 81 0.73 -6.61 -8.87
CA LEU A 81 1.00 -5.37 -9.61
C LEU A 81 -0.05 -5.38 -10.71
N ALA A 82 -1.02 -4.45 -10.66
CA ALA A 82 -1.94 -4.26 -11.78
C ALA A 82 -1.05 -4.37 -13.01
N PRO A 83 -1.35 -5.30 -13.94
CA PRO A 83 -0.39 -5.67 -14.97
C PRO A 83 0.15 -4.36 -15.51
N ARG A 84 1.47 -4.26 -15.70
CA ARG A 84 2.10 -3.11 -16.37
C ARG A 84 1.61 -2.98 -17.84
N GLY A 85 0.39 -3.41 -18.15
CA GLY A 85 -0.37 -3.00 -19.31
C GLY A 85 -0.70 -1.53 -19.14
N GLY A 86 -0.38 -0.75 -20.17
CA GLY A 86 -0.76 0.65 -20.23
C GLY A 86 -2.28 0.84 -20.13
N ALA A 87 -2.73 2.08 -20.30
CA ALA A 87 -4.15 2.41 -20.19
C ALA A 87 -5.05 1.46 -21.01
N ALA A 88 -6.27 1.21 -20.54
CA ALA A 88 -7.25 0.42 -21.28
C ALA A 88 -7.44 0.97 -22.71
N PRO A 89 -7.73 0.10 -23.70
CA PRO A 89 -8.02 0.52 -25.07
C PRO A 89 -9.09 1.62 -25.09
N ARG A 90 -8.80 2.72 -25.79
CA ARG A 90 -9.73 3.86 -25.90
C ARG A 90 -9.96 4.22 -27.35
N THR A 91 -11.21 4.56 -27.69
CA THR A 91 -11.55 5.05 -29.03
C THR A 91 -11.36 6.55 -29.09
N VAL A 92 -10.51 7.02 -30.00
CA VAL A 92 -10.23 8.45 -30.21
C VAL A 92 -10.75 8.85 -31.59
N THR A 93 -11.43 9.99 -31.67
CA THR A 93 -11.84 10.56 -32.96
C THR A 93 -10.70 11.38 -33.55
N VAL A 94 -10.22 10.97 -34.71
CA VAL A 94 -9.21 11.69 -35.50
C VAL A 94 -9.89 12.42 -36.64
N LYS A 95 -9.60 13.72 -36.82
CA LYS A 95 -10.01 14.50 -38.00
C LYS A 95 -8.84 14.53 -38.98
N LYS A 96 -8.93 13.81 -40.09
CA LYS A 96 -7.89 13.83 -41.13
C LYS A 96 -8.22 14.89 -42.18
N PRO A 97 -7.27 15.77 -42.56
CA PRO A 97 -7.46 16.67 -43.68
C PRO A 97 -7.63 15.85 -44.96
N SER A 98 -8.58 16.26 -45.81
CA SER A 98 -8.74 15.65 -47.12
C SER A 98 -7.60 16.05 -48.04
N ALA A 99 -7.22 15.16 -48.97
CA ALA A 99 -6.20 15.45 -49.98
C ALA A 99 -6.56 16.65 -50.89
N ALA A 100 -7.85 16.96 -51.02
CA ALA A 100 -8.31 18.17 -51.69
C ALA A 100 -8.45 19.34 -50.68
N PRO A 101 -7.88 20.52 -50.96
CA PRO A 101 -7.87 21.66 -50.03
C PRO A 101 -9.24 22.25 -49.74
N ASN A 102 -10.22 22.11 -50.65
CA ASN A 102 -11.57 22.66 -50.50
C ASN A 102 -12.58 21.69 -49.87
N ARG A 103 -12.15 20.50 -49.44
CA ARG A 103 -13.04 19.50 -48.82
C ARG A 103 -12.94 19.54 -47.30
N ARG A 104 -14.08 19.29 -46.65
CA ARG A 104 -14.14 19.22 -45.19
C ARG A 104 -13.38 17.99 -44.68
N PRO A 105 -12.62 18.09 -43.59
CA PRO A 105 -11.92 16.95 -43.00
C PRO A 105 -12.91 15.88 -42.54
N LYS A 106 -12.59 14.61 -42.81
CA LYS A 106 -13.41 13.47 -42.39
C LYS A 106 -13.07 13.05 -40.96
N ARG A 107 -14.09 12.75 -40.15
CA ARG A 107 -13.94 12.15 -38.82
C ARG A 107 -13.76 10.63 -38.98
N SER A 108 -12.67 10.08 -38.45
CA SER A 108 -12.44 8.65 -38.35
C SER A 108 -12.24 8.26 -36.89
N GLN A 109 -12.95 7.24 -36.41
CA GLN A 109 -12.74 6.68 -35.08
C GLN A 109 -11.59 5.66 -35.15
N VAL A 110 -10.64 5.77 -34.24
CA VAL A 110 -9.48 4.86 -34.18
C VAL A 110 -9.31 4.38 -32.74
N THR A 111 -9.15 3.07 -32.57
CA THR A 111 -8.82 2.45 -31.29
C THR A 111 -7.34 2.65 -30.98
N VAL A 112 -7.04 3.14 -29.79
CA VAL A 112 -5.68 3.38 -29.29
C VAL A 112 -5.45 2.46 -28.10
N LEU A 113 -4.47 1.58 -28.21
CA LEU A 113 -4.08 0.66 -27.14
C LEU A 113 -3.22 1.37 -26.08
N GLY A 114 -3.06 0.75 -24.91
CA GLY A 114 -2.35 1.36 -23.77
C GLY A 114 -0.88 1.70 -24.00
N ASN A 115 -0.26 1.09 -25.00
CA ASN A 115 1.12 1.33 -25.44
C ASN A 115 1.21 2.23 -26.69
N GLU A 116 0.12 2.85 -27.11
CA GLU A 116 0.02 3.67 -28.32
C GLU A 116 -0.36 5.14 -28.01
N ARG A 117 -0.15 6.00 -29.00
CA ARG A 117 -0.50 7.42 -28.99
C ARG A 117 -0.96 7.86 -30.38
N VAL A 118 -1.84 8.86 -30.43
CA VAL A 118 -2.20 9.56 -31.67
C VAL A 118 -1.22 10.73 -31.88
N THR A 119 -0.63 10.84 -33.07
CA THR A 119 0.23 11.98 -33.45
C THR A 119 -0.59 13.16 -33.98
N ALA A 120 0.03 14.34 -34.10
CA ALA A 120 -0.61 15.54 -34.66
C ALA A 120 -1.20 15.32 -36.07
N GLY A 121 -0.59 14.45 -36.88
CA GLY A 121 -1.10 14.05 -38.20
C GLY A 121 -2.22 13.01 -38.19
N GLY A 122 -2.70 12.60 -37.01
CA GLY A 122 -3.78 11.64 -36.87
C GLY A 122 -3.40 10.17 -37.10
N ASN A 123 -2.11 9.84 -36.97
CA ASN A 123 -1.62 8.47 -37.08
C ASN A 123 -1.37 7.87 -35.69
N VAL A 124 -1.69 6.60 -35.50
CA VAL A 124 -1.40 5.87 -34.27
C VAL A 124 0.05 5.38 -34.33
N LYS A 125 0.83 5.66 -33.29
CA LYS A 125 2.21 5.20 -33.11
C LYS A 125 2.42 4.70 -31.69
N ARG A 126 3.46 3.92 -31.43
CA ARG A 126 3.83 3.52 -30.06
C ARG A 126 4.06 4.74 -29.15
N ALA A 127 3.79 4.61 -27.86
CA ALA A 127 4.04 5.66 -26.87
C ALA A 127 5.53 6.08 -26.89
N ARG A 128 5.81 7.37 -26.68
CA ARG A 128 7.19 7.86 -26.62
C ARG A 128 7.77 7.45 -25.27
N VAL A 129 8.88 6.70 -25.28
CA VAL A 129 9.65 6.43 -24.06
C VAL A 129 10.18 7.76 -23.54
N ARG A 130 9.79 8.11 -22.31
CA ARG A 130 10.34 9.30 -21.65
C ARG A 130 11.76 8.96 -21.21
N PRO A 131 12.78 9.74 -21.60
CA PRO A 131 14.13 9.51 -21.10
C PRO A 131 14.13 9.66 -19.57
N THR A 132 14.69 8.68 -18.87
CA THR A 132 14.92 8.78 -17.43
C THR A 132 16.05 9.77 -17.17
N SER A 133 15.95 10.52 -16.07
CA SER A 133 17.02 11.44 -15.64
C SER A 133 18.33 10.67 -15.47
N GLN A 134 19.46 11.26 -15.87
CA GLN A 134 20.79 10.67 -15.71
C GLN A 134 21.07 10.28 -14.25
N LYS A 135 20.58 11.07 -13.27
CA LYS A 135 20.67 10.74 -11.84
C LYS A 135 19.93 9.45 -11.44
N LYS A 136 18.82 9.13 -12.11
CA LYS A 136 18.09 7.86 -11.89
C LYS A 136 18.78 6.69 -12.58
N LYS A 137 19.52 6.94 -13.66
CA LYS A 137 20.22 5.91 -14.44
C LYS A 137 21.54 5.46 -13.80
N ALA A 138 22.10 6.26 -12.89
CA ALA A 138 23.36 6.00 -12.19
C ALA A 138 23.17 5.30 -10.82
N LEU A 139 21.91 5.07 -10.40
CA LEU A 139 21.56 4.44 -9.13
C LEU A 139 21.09 2.97 -9.29
N ASP A 140 21.00 2.48 -10.52
CA ASP A 140 20.69 1.09 -10.90
C ASP A 140 21.97 0.34 -11.28
#